data_AF-B1X2P4-F1
#
_entry.id   AF-B1X2P4-F1
#
_cell.length_a   1.000
_cell.length_b   1.000
_cell.length_c   1.000
_cell.angle_alpha   90.00
_cell.angle_beta   90.00
_cell.angle_gamma   90.00
#
_symmetry.space_group_name_H-M   'P 1'
#
loop_
_entity.id
_entity.type
_entity.pdbx_description
1 polymer ?
#
loop_
_entity_poly.entity_id
_entity_poly.type
_entity_poly.pdbx_seq_one_letter_code
_entity_poly.pdbx_strand_id
1 'polypeptide(L)' 'MTNCKFSNIEFQVNNTIKTSFSFDELHRLNSEKLDYLKGSLLTCLVTTGHISQDLARSFYQDILTKNQAPVKIM' A
#
# COMPACT_ATOMS: atom_id res chain seq x y z
N MET A 1 21.47 3.48 -19.27
CA MET A 1 21.60 3.69 -17.81
C MET A 1 20.25 3.39 -17.18
N THR A 2 20.07 2.17 -16.67
CA THR A 2 18.83 1.81 -15.97
C THR A 2 18.73 2.67 -14.71
N ASN A 3 17.58 3.30 -14.58
CA ASN A 3 17.32 4.47 -13.75
C ASN A 3 17.44 4.11 -12.24
N CYS A 4 18.66 4.15 -11.66
CA CYS A 4 18.97 3.69 -10.29
C CYS A 4 18.04 4.30 -9.21
N LYS A 5 17.50 5.50 -9.45
CA LYS A 5 16.53 6.15 -8.56
C LYS A 5 15.20 5.39 -8.49
N PHE A 6 14.71 4.86 -9.60
CA PHE A 6 13.43 4.14 -9.66
C PHE A 6 13.52 2.77 -8.98
N SER A 7 14.64 2.06 -9.17
CA SER A 7 14.88 0.78 -8.49
C SER A 7 14.90 0.92 -6.95
N ASN A 8 15.38 2.06 -6.44
CA ASN A 8 15.38 2.35 -5.00
C ASN A 8 13.96 2.63 -4.45
N ILE A 9 13.12 3.32 -5.24
CA ILE A 9 11.75 3.66 -4.83
C ILE A 9 10.88 2.40 -4.79
N GLU A 10 10.93 1.58 -5.83
CA GLU A 10 10.17 0.32 -5.88
C GLU A 10 10.59 -0.63 -4.76
N PHE A 11 11.90 -0.71 -4.48
CA PHE A 11 12.43 -1.49 -3.37
C PHE A 11 11.88 -1.00 -2.02
N GLN A 12 11.88 0.31 -1.75
CA GLN A 12 11.36 0.88 -0.51
C GLN A 12 9.86 0.60 -0.33
N VAL A 13 9.05 0.75 -1.38
CA VAL A 13 7.61 0.44 -1.32
C VAL A 13 7.40 -1.04 -1.02
N ASN A 14 8.07 -1.93 -1.74
CA ASN A 14 7.94 -3.37 -1.54
C ASN A 14 8.43 -3.81 -0.16
N ASN A 15 9.53 -3.24 0.33
CA ASN A 15 10.05 -3.52 1.67
C ASN A 15 9.07 -3.03 2.75
N THR A 16 8.49 -1.84 2.56
CA THR A 16 7.49 -1.30 3.49
C THR A 16 6.27 -2.21 3.55
N ILE A 17 5.74 -2.67 2.41
CA ILE A 17 4.61 -3.60 2.38
C ILE A 17 4.96 -4.92 3.09
N LYS A 18 6.10 -5.54 2.74
CA LYS A 18 6.51 -6.82 3.34
C LYS A 18 6.72 -6.75 4.86
N THR A 19 7.22 -5.62 5.35
CA THR A 19 7.45 -5.41 6.78
C THR A 19 6.18 -4.97 7.52
N SER A 20 5.22 -4.36 6.82
CA SER A 20 3.98 -3.84 7.42
C SER A 20 2.88 -4.88 7.52
N PHE A 21 2.87 -5.91 6.67
CA PHE A 21 1.73 -6.84 6.54
C PHE A 21 2.15 -8.30 6.60
N SER A 22 1.30 -9.09 7.24
CA SER A 22 1.38 -10.55 7.22
C SER A 22 0.94 -11.11 5.87
N PHE A 23 1.35 -12.34 5.56
CA PHE A 23 0.91 -13.03 4.34
C PHE A 23 -0.62 -13.10 4.23
N ASP A 24 -1.31 -13.46 5.31
CA ASP A 24 -2.79 -13.49 5.36
C ASP A 24 -3.44 -12.14 5.04
N GLU A 25 -2.85 -11.05 5.52
CA GLU A 25 -3.38 -9.70 5.29
C GLU A 25 -3.26 -9.30 3.83
N LEU A 26 -2.13 -9.62 3.19
CA LEU A 26 -1.91 -9.39 1.78
C LEU A 26 -2.77 -10.33 0.92
N HIS A 27 -2.96 -11.58 1.34
CA HIS A 27 -3.79 -12.56 0.63
C HIS A 27 -5.28 -12.19 0.63
N ARG A 28 -5.74 -11.40 1.61
CA ARG A 28 -7.10 -10.82 1.61
C ARG A 28 -7.30 -9.72 0.55
N LEU A 29 -6.22 -9.14 0.04
CA LEU A 29 -6.27 -8.20 -1.07
C LEU A 29 -6.23 -8.97 -2.39
N ASN A 30 -7.17 -8.68 -3.28
CA ASN A 30 -7.02 -9.08 -4.67
C ASN A 30 -5.91 -8.25 -5.34
N SER A 31 -5.49 -8.66 -6.54
CA SER A 31 -4.40 -8.01 -7.26
C SER A 31 -4.63 -6.50 -7.44
N GLU A 32 -5.85 -6.08 -7.79
CA GLU A 32 -6.19 -4.66 -7.97
C GLU A 32 -6.02 -3.83 -6.69
N LYS A 33 -6.45 -4.35 -5.54
CA LYS A 33 -6.30 -3.67 -4.24
C LYS A 33 -4.84 -3.61 -3.81
N LEU A 34 -4.08 -4.66 -4.08
CA LEU A 34 -2.65 -4.70 -3.80
C LEU A 34 -1.88 -3.69 -4.67
N ASP A 35 -2.25 -3.56 -5.95
CA ASP A 35 -1.69 -2.56 -6.85
C ASP A 35 -2.07 -1.14 -6.41
N TYR A 36 -3.31 -0.92 -5.96
CA TYR A 36 -3.72 0.36 -5.39
C TYR A 36 -2.91 0.73 -4.13
N LEU A 37 -2.66 -0.23 -3.25
CA LEU A 37 -1.82 -0.03 -2.05
C LEU A 37 -0.39 0.37 -2.44
N LYS A 38 0.22 -0.36 -3.39
CA LYS A 38 1.55 -0.04 -3.93
C LYS A 38 1.59 1.33 -4.57
N GLY A 39 0.59 1.65 -5.38
CA GLY A 39 0.46 2.95 -6.03
C GLY A 39 0.35 4.09 -5.03
N SER A 40 -0.46 3.93 -3.99
CA SER A 40 -0.64 4.94 -2.94
C SER A 40 0.65 5.19 -2.15
N LEU A 41 1.37 4.13 -1.80
CA LEU A 41 2.68 4.22 -1.15
C LEU A 41 3.74 4.83 -2.06
N LEU A 42 3.75 4.45 -3.34
CA LEU A 42 4.64 5.02 -4.33
C LEU A 42 4.42 6.53 -4.49
N THR A 43 3.16 6.95 -4.65
CA THR A 43 2.80 8.37 -4.72
C THR A 43 3.24 9.10 -3.46
N CYS A 44 2.99 8.55 -2.28
CA CYS A 44 3.39 9.20 -1.04
C CYS A 44 4.92 9.33 -0.92
N LEU A 45 5.68 8.28 -1.29
CA LEU A 45 7.13 8.32 -1.29
C LEU A 45 7.67 9.37 -2.27
N VAL A 46 7.09 9.47 -3.46
CA VAL A 46 7.51 10.44 -4.48
C VAL A 46 7.16 11.87 -4.08
N THR A 47 5.97 12.10 -3.52
CA THR A 47 5.49 13.44 -3.16
C THR A 47 6.10 13.96 -1.86
N THR A 48 6.23 13.11 -0.84
CA THR A 48 6.67 13.53 0.51
C THR A 48 8.11 13.15 0.81
N GLY A 49 8.72 12.26 0.01
CA GLY A 49 10.06 11.74 0.25
C GLY A 49 10.15 10.67 1.34
N HIS A 50 9.02 10.26 1.95
CA HIS A 50 9.01 9.34 3.07
C HIS A 50 7.78 8.42 3.07
N ILE A 51 7.94 7.17 3.50
CA ILE A 51 6.86 6.22 3.79
C ILE A 51 7.18 5.46 5.08
N SER A 52 6.14 5.04 5.79
CA SER A 52 6.24 4.28 7.04
C SER A 52 5.24 3.14 7.08
N GLN A 53 5.41 2.25 8.07
CA GLN A 53 4.49 1.14 8.28
C GLN A 53 3.09 1.62 8.69
N ASP A 54 3.00 2.64 9.53
CA ASP A 54 1.72 3.27 9.91
C ASP A 54 0.97 3.83 8.69
N LEU A 55 1.68 4.46 7.77
CA LEU A 55 1.09 4.98 6.54
C LEU A 55 0.54 3.83 5.67
N ALA A 56 1.32 2.77 5.50
CA ALA A 56 0.89 1.59 4.77
C ALA A 56 -0.37 0.99 5.41
N ARG A 57 -0.37 0.83 6.74
CA ARG A 57 -1.50 0.34 7.53
C ARG A 57 -2.75 1.21 7.36
N SER A 58 -2.59 2.54 7.33
CA SER A 58 -3.69 3.47 7.07
C SER A 58 -4.32 3.23 5.69
N PHE A 59 -3.50 3.13 4.63
CA PHE A 59 -4.00 2.81 3.29
C PHE A 59 -4.67 1.44 3.21
N TYR A 60 -4.13 0.43 3.89
CA TYR A 60 -4.75 -0.89 3.97
C TYR A 60 -6.15 -0.83 4.59
N GLN A 61 -6.32 -0.09 5.69
CA GLN A 61 -7.63 0.10 6.32
C GLN A 61 -8.60 0.89 5.43
N ASP A 62 -8.12 1.91 4.73
CA ASP A 62 -8.92 2.65 3.74
C ASP A 62 -9.43 1.74 2.61
N ILE A 63 -8.56 0.86 2.09
CA ILE A 63 -8.92 -0.12 1.07
C ILE A 63 -10.00 -1.09 1.58
N LEU A 64 -9.87 -1.56 2.83
CA LEU A 64 -10.84 -2.48 3.41
C LEU A 64 -12.19 -1.80 3.68
N THR A 65 -12.18 -0.58 4.19
CA THR A 65 -13.40 0.18 4.53
C THR A 65 -14.15 0.65 3.29
N LYS A 66 -13.47 1.13 2.24
CA LYS A 66 -14.12 1.50 0.97
C LYS A 66 -14.77 0.33 0.23
N ASN A 67 -14.42 -0.90 0.57
CA ASN A 67 -15.00 -2.12 0.00
C ASN A 67 -16.05 -2.78 0.89
N GLN A 68 -16.29 -2.25 2.11
CA GLN A 68 -17.48 -2.63 2.85
C GLN A 68 -18.65 -1.82 2.28
N ALA A 69 -19.63 -2.54 1.73
CA ALA A 69 -20.92 -1.93 1.40
C ALA A 69 -21.39 -1.10 2.61
N PRO A 70 -21.97 0.11 2.40
CA PRO A 70 -22.43 0.92 3.50
C PRO A 70 -23.33 0.06 4.37
N VAL A 71 -22.97 -0.08 5.65
CA VAL A 71 -23.79 -0.77 6.63
C VAL A 71 -25.12 -0.02 6.62
N LYS A 72 -26.13 -0.62 5.98
CA LYS A 72 -27.49 -0.12 5.97
C LYS A 72 -27.96 -0.30 7.41
N ILE A 73 -27.85 0.74 8.22
CA ILE A 73 -28.45 0.78 9.56
C ILE A 73 -29.95 0.71 9.30
N MET A 74 -30.53 -0.44 9.60
CA MET A 74 -31.97 -0.71 9.53
C MET A 74 -32.55 -0.58 10.93
#